data_AF-A0A0B2UGU4-F1
#
_entry.id   AF-A0A0B2UGU4-F1
#
_cell.length_a   1.000
_cell.length_b   1.000
_cell.length_c   1.000
_cell.angle_alpha   90.00
_cell.angle_beta   90.00
_cell.angle_gamma   90.00
#
_symmetry.space_group_name_H-M   'P 1'
#
loop_
_entity.id
_entity.type
_entity.pdbx_description
1 polymer ?
#
loop_
_entity_poly.entity_id
_entity_poly.type
_entity_poly.pdbx_seq_one_letter_code
_entity_poly.pdbx_strand_id
1 'polypeptide(L)'
;MINRRDEHGMGADAFALMFASFISKVHMDDIGSSRKRLFEVGKRIGERISDDFFMYAKPVEEMDVEKVMESVSKCFFPLYFSYTPRVDACFITLEDFCVLKYSRKTDECIEVLCGILQGVYCCVVKQDVVFEVGLRKSEYCIAVRTENERKEPVIIGMNGIE
;
A
#
# COMPACT_ATOMS: atom_id res chain seq x y z
N MET A 1 21.71 2.68 -15.68
CA MET A 1 20.39 2.27 -16.19
C MET A 1 20.49 0.81 -16.61
N ILE A 2 19.95 -0.12 -15.83
CA ILE A 2 19.86 -1.52 -16.26
C ILE A 2 18.43 -1.75 -16.72
N ASN A 3 18.30 -2.04 -18.02
CA ASN A 3 17.09 -2.38 -18.73
C ASN A 3 16.82 -3.88 -18.53
N ARG A 4 16.03 -4.24 -17.50
CA ARG A 4 15.32 -5.53 -17.47
C ARG A 4 13.89 -5.28 -17.92
N ARG A 5 13.70 -5.14 -19.23
CA ARG A 5 12.40 -5.38 -19.84
C ARG A 5 12.30 -6.86 -20.18
N ASP A 6 11.26 -7.49 -19.64
CA ASP A 6 10.44 -8.50 -20.32
C ASP A 6 10.86 -9.98 -20.37
N GLU A 7 11.22 -10.62 -19.25
CA GLU A 7 11.22 -12.11 -19.26
C GLU A 7 10.44 -12.81 -18.13
N HIS A 8 10.13 -12.14 -17.01
CA HIS A 8 9.42 -12.78 -15.88
C HIS A 8 8.27 -11.93 -15.30
N GLY A 9 7.87 -10.87 -16.01
CA GLY A 9 6.76 -10.02 -15.59
C GLY A 9 5.44 -10.77 -15.71
N MET A 10 4.70 -10.88 -14.61
CA MET A 10 3.33 -11.36 -14.67
C MET A 10 2.43 -10.30 -15.30
N GLY A 11 1.47 -10.71 -16.14
CA GLY A 11 0.47 -9.80 -16.66
C GLY A 11 -0.29 -9.10 -15.53
N ALA A 12 -0.45 -7.78 -15.62
CA ALA A 12 -1.06 -6.95 -14.59
C ALA A 12 -2.47 -7.44 -14.19
N ASP A 13 -3.28 -7.88 -15.16
CA ASP A 13 -4.61 -8.43 -14.90
C ASP A 13 -4.55 -9.76 -14.13
N ALA A 14 -3.57 -10.62 -14.41
CA ALA A 14 -3.40 -11.89 -13.68
C ALA A 14 -3.00 -11.65 -12.23
N PHE A 15 -2.08 -10.70 -11.98
CA PHE A 15 -1.74 -10.29 -10.62
C PHE A 15 -2.94 -9.69 -9.90
N ALA A 16 -3.67 -8.77 -10.54
CA ALA A 16 -4.83 -8.12 -9.95
C ALA A 16 -5.94 -9.13 -9.58
N LEU A 17 -6.19 -10.13 -10.43
CA LEU A 17 -7.15 -11.20 -10.13
C LEU A 17 -6.70 -12.08 -8.95
N MET A 18 -5.43 -12.47 -8.90
CA MET A 18 -4.89 -13.24 -7.79
C MET A 18 -4.93 -12.45 -6.49
N PHE A 19 -4.57 -11.15 -6.55
CA PHE A 19 -4.62 -10.25 -5.40
C PHE A 19 -6.06 -10.11 -4.88
N ALA A 20 -7.04 -9.82 -5.75
CA ALA A 20 -8.45 -9.73 -5.35
C ALA A 20 -8.98 -11.05 -4.77
N SER A 21 -8.56 -12.20 -5.33
CA SER A 21 -8.94 -13.52 -4.83
C SER A 21 -8.34 -13.80 -3.45
N PHE A 22 -7.08 -13.41 -3.23
CA PHE A 22 -6.40 -13.51 -1.95
C PHE A 22 -7.11 -12.70 -0.87
N ILE A 23 -7.43 -11.42 -1.15
CA ILE A 23 -8.18 -10.55 -0.22
C ILE A 23 -9.54 -11.18 0.11
N SER A 24 -10.27 -11.65 -0.89
CA SER A 24 -11.56 -12.32 -0.71
C SER A 24 -11.44 -13.53 0.22
N LYS A 25 -10.39 -14.34 0.06
CA LYS A 25 -10.14 -15.52 0.90
C LYS A 25 -9.78 -15.14 2.34
N VAL A 26 -8.86 -14.20 2.54
CA VAL A 26 -8.48 -13.71 3.88
C VAL A 26 -9.70 -13.15 4.62
N HIS A 27 -10.61 -12.48 3.91
CA HIS A 27 -11.85 -11.98 4.48
C HIS A 27 -12.87 -13.07 4.82
N MET A 28 -13.07 -14.07 3.96
CA MET A 28 -14.02 -15.17 4.21
C MET A 28 -13.59 -16.06 5.38
N ASP A 29 -12.30 -16.14 5.66
CA ASP A 29 -11.74 -16.98 6.72
C ASP A 29 -11.75 -16.30 8.11
N ASP A 30 -12.41 -15.15 8.30
CA ASP A 30 -12.40 -14.41 9.57
C ASP A 30 -13.77 -13.91 10.05
N ILE A 31 -14.04 -14.05 11.35
CA ILE A 31 -15.28 -13.64 12.03
C ILE A 31 -15.05 -12.33 12.85
N GLY A 32 -13.84 -11.75 12.86
CA GLY A 32 -13.56 -10.47 13.52
C GLY A 32 -12.33 -9.72 13.00
N SER A 33 -12.46 -8.39 12.85
CA SER A 33 -11.38 -7.42 12.51
C SER A 33 -10.52 -7.76 11.27
N SER A 34 -11.16 -7.99 10.12
CA SER A 34 -10.52 -8.25 8.82
C SER A 34 -9.38 -7.27 8.48
N ARG A 35 -9.54 -5.96 8.73
CA ARG A 35 -8.54 -4.94 8.35
C ARG A 35 -7.19 -5.05 9.04
N LYS A 36 -7.15 -5.22 10.38
CA LYS A 36 -5.88 -5.38 11.10
C LYS A 36 -5.10 -6.59 10.59
N ARG A 37 -5.80 -7.70 10.29
CA ARG A 37 -5.16 -8.89 9.74
C ARG A 37 -4.64 -8.66 8.33
N LEU A 38 -5.40 -7.97 7.48
CA LEU A 38 -4.96 -7.58 6.13
C LEU A 38 -3.70 -6.71 6.19
N PHE A 39 -3.66 -5.72 7.09
CA PHE A 39 -2.47 -4.90 7.33
C PHE A 39 -1.27 -5.75 7.75
N GLU A 40 -1.42 -6.64 8.75
CA GLU A 40 -0.33 -7.50 9.24
C GLU A 40 0.18 -8.47 8.16
N VAL A 41 -0.73 -9.00 7.34
CA VAL A 41 -0.38 -9.81 6.17
C VAL A 41 0.44 -8.99 5.18
N GLY A 42 -0.01 -7.78 4.87
CA GLY A 42 0.72 -6.84 4.03
C GLY A 42 2.12 -6.56 4.59
N LYS A 43 2.22 -6.30 5.90
CA LYS A 43 3.48 -6.01 6.58
C LYS A 43 4.49 -7.15 6.42
N ARG A 44 4.07 -8.39 6.65
CA ARG A 44 4.93 -9.58 6.44
C ARG A 44 5.38 -9.75 4.99
N ILE A 45 4.55 -9.35 4.02
CA ILE A 45 4.96 -9.33 2.60
C ILE A 45 6.01 -8.24 2.41
N GLY A 46 5.77 -7.03 2.93
CA GLY A 46 6.69 -5.90 2.90
C GLY A 46 8.07 -6.24 3.46
N GLU A 47 8.12 -6.84 4.64
CA GLU A 47 9.35 -7.28 5.32
C GLU A 47 10.15 -8.30 4.49
N ARG A 48 9.49 -9.09 3.65
CA ARG A 48 10.16 -10.09 2.78
C ARG A 48 10.70 -9.49 1.49
N ILE A 49 10.09 -8.42 0.99
CA ILE A 49 10.51 -7.76 -0.25
C ILE A 49 11.42 -6.56 0.00
N SER A 50 11.57 -6.12 1.24
CA SER A 50 12.37 -4.94 1.62
C SER A 50 13.84 -5.08 1.21
N ASP A 51 14.47 -6.22 1.47
CA ASP A 51 15.86 -6.48 1.10
C ASP A 51 16.06 -6.39 -0.42
N ASP A 52 15.16 -7.02 -1.19
CA ASP A 52 15.15 -6.94 -2.66
C ASP A 52 14.98 -5.48 -3.12
N PHE A 53 14.00 -4.77 -2.57
CA PHE A 53 13.76 -3.36 -2.89
C PHE A 53 14.99 -2.49 -2.62
N PHE A 54 15.61 -2.63 -1.46
CA PHE A 54 16.74 -1.81 -1.03
C PHE A 54 18.02 -2.10 -1.81
N MET A 55 18.21 -3.31 -2.34
CA MET A 55 19.29 -3.58 -3.28
C MET A 55 19.21 -2.71 -4.55
N TYR A 56 17.99 -2.40 -5.02
CA TYR A 56 17.78 -1.58 -6.22
C TYR A 56 17.62 -0.09 -5.92
N ALA A 57 16.73 0.25 -5.01
CA ALA A 57 16.35 1.63 -4.72
C ALA A 57 17.44 2.40 -3.98
N LYS A 58 18.32 1.70 -3.24
CA LYS A 58 19.41 2.27 -2.44
C LYS A 58 18.96 3.52 -1.66
N PRO A 59 17.90 3.40 -0.84
CA PRO A 59 17.42 4.54 -0.09
C PRO A 59 18.53 5.09 0.81
N VAL A 60 18.50 6.40 1.03
CA VAL A 60 19.36 7.05 2.02
C VAL A 60 18.89 6.62 3.41
N GLU A 61 19.82 6.39 4.34
CA GLU A 61 19.47 6.19 5.75
C GLU A 61 18.68 7.40 6.28
N GLU A 62 17.67 7.12 7.12
CA GLU A 62 16.80 8.12 7.77
C GLU A 62 15.96 9.01 6.82
N MET A 63 14.95 8.43 6.21
CA MET A 63 13.97 9.13 5.38
C MET A 63 12.89 9.81 6.23
N ASP A 64 12.56 11.07 5.91
CA ASP A 64 11.37 11.77 6.40
C ASP A 64 10.14 11.43 5.53
N VAL A 65 8.96 11.92 5.92
CA VAL A 65 7.71 11.66 5.19
C VAL A 65 7.81 12.07 3.71
N GLU A 66 8.42 13.22 3.41
CA GLU A 66 8.54 13.71 2.03
C GLU A 66 9.38 12.76 1.16
N LYS A 67 10.55 12.33 1.68
CA LYS A 67 11.40 11.36 0.99
C LYS A 67 10.73 10.00 0.85
N VAL A 68 9.98 9.56 1.87
CA VAL A 68 9.21 8.31 1.81
C VAL A 68 8.19 8.40 0.68
N MET A 69 7.39 9.47 0.64
CA MET A 69 6.39 9.70 -0.40
C MET A 69 7.01 9.68 -1.80
N GLU A 70 8.14 10.37 -1.97
CA GLU A 70 8.88 10.38 -3.22
C GLU A 70 9.36 8.98 -3.62
N SER A 71 9.96 8.25 -2.68
CA SER A 71 10.45 6.88 -2.92
C SER A 71 9.32 5.90 -3.25
N VAL A 72 8.18 6.02 -2.58
CA VAL A 72 7.02 5.17 -2.86
C VAL A 72 6.54 5.40 -4.29
N SER A 73 6.38 6.66 -4.71
CA SER A 73 5.86 7.01 -6.04
C SER A 73 6.86 6.78 -7.17
N LYS A 74 8.14 7.11 -6.97
CA LYS A 74 9.17 7.08 -8.03
C LYS A 74 9.98 5.78 -8.07
N CYS A 75 10.02 5.01 -7.00
CA CYS A 75 10.82 3.79 -6.91
C CYS A 75 9.95 2.56 -6.68
N PHE A 76 9.23 2.49 -5.56
CA PHE A 76 8.53 1.27 -5.13
C PHE A 76 7.44 0.84 -6.11
N PHE A 77 6.46 1.72 -6.39
CA PHE A 77 5.36 1.39 -7.28
C PHE A 77 5.80 1.11 -8.72
N PRO A 78 6.72 1.91 -9.31
CA PRO A 78 7.24 1.62 -10.64
C PRO A 78 7.95 0.26 -10.71
N LEU A 79 8.70 -0.11 -9.68
CA LEU A 79 9.44 -1.37 -9.65
C LEU A 79 8.53 -2.59 -9.57
N TYR A 80 7.58 -2.61 -8.63
CA TYR A 80 6.78 -3.81 -8.35
C TYR A 80 5.46 -3.87 -9.12
N PHE A 81 4.91 -2.73 -9.54
CA PHE A 81 3.60 -2.67 -10.16
C PHE A 81 3.61 -2.03 -11.55
N SER A 82 4.77 -1.57 -12.06
CA SER A 82 4.84 -0.82 -13.32
C SER A 82 3.83 0.34 -13.37
N TYR A 83 3.63 0.98 -12.22
CA TYR A 83 2.63 2.02 -11.99
C TYR A 83 3.28 3.20 -11.28
N THR A 84 2.84 4.43 -11.58
CA THR A 84 3.33 5.64 -10.90
C THR A 84 2.15 6.37 -10.28
N PRO A 85 1.95 6.27 -8.95
CA PRO A 85 0.84 6.94 -8.30
C PRO A 85 1.05 8.46 -8.30
N ARG A 86 -0.06 9.20 -8.28
CA ARG A 86 -0.04 10.65 -8.04
C ARG A 86 0.19 10.91 -6.56
N VAL A 87 1.15 11.77 -6.25
CA VAL A 87 1.42 12.25 -4.89
C VAL A 87 0.92 13.68 -4.76
N ASP A 88 0.18 13.97 -3.69
CA ASP A 88 -0.20 15.33 -3.32
C ASP A 88 -0.23 15.47 -1.80
N ALA A 89 0.62 16.38 -1.29
CA ALA A 89 0.93 16.52 0.12
C ALA A 89 1.26 15.15 0.76
N CYS A 90 0.45 14.72 1.73
CA CYS A 90 0.63 13.47 2.47
C CYS A 90 -0.22 12.30 1.94
N PHE A 91 -0.69 12.40 0.69
CA PHE A 91 -1.58 11.40 0.08
C PHE A 91 -1.01 10.85 -1.22
N ILE A 92 -1.11 9.53 -1.38
CA ILE A 92 -0.77 8.77 -2.58
C ILE A 92 -2.09 8.30 -3.20
N THR A 93 -2.49 8.90 -4.31
CA THR A 93 -3.71 8.53 -5.06
C THR A 93 -3.39 7.41 -6.04
N LEU A 94 -4.24 6.37 -6.04
CA LEU A 94 -4.12 5.15 -6.85
C LEU A 94 -5.12 5.14 -8.02
N GLU A 95 -5.26 6.27 -8.71
CA GLU A 95 -6.14 6.43 -9.87
C GLU A 95 -5.75 5.44 -10.98
N ASP A 96 -6.72 4.71 -11.53
CA ASP A 96 -6.53 3.65 -12.53
C ASP A 96 -5.55 2.54 -12.13
N PHE A 97 -5.30 2.34 -10.84
CA PHE A 97 -4.39 1.29 -10.39
C PHE A 97 -4.98 -0.10 -10.65
N CYS A 98 -4.37 -0.83 -11.59
CA CYS A 98 -4.88 -2.09 -12.13
C CYS A 98 -5.17 -3.17 -11.07
N VAL A 99 -4.41 -3.17 -9.96
CA VAL A 99 -4.60 -4.11 -8.84
C VAL A 99 -5.96 -3.95 -8.17
N LEU A 100 -6.55 -2.75 -8.22
CA LEU A 100 -7.83 -2.44 -7.60
C LEU A 100 -9.02 -2.75 -8.53
N LYS A 101 -8.78 -2.96 -9.84
CA LYS A 101 -9.80 -3.09 -10.89
C LYS A 101 -10.83 -4.20 -10.64
N TYR A 102 -10.40 -5.32 -10.05
CA TYR A 102 -11.25 -6.51 -9.89
C TYR A 102 -11.81 -6.69 -8.48
N SER A 103 -11.50 -5.78 -7.55
CA SER A 103 -11.97 -5.87 -6.17
C SER A 103 -13.12 -4.90 -5.91
N ARG A 104 -14.19 -5.40 -5.29
CA ARG A 104 -15.25 -4.54 -4.73
C ARG A 104 -14.89 -3.96 -3.36
N LYS A 105 -13.72 -4.32 -2.82
CA LYS A 105 -13.23 -3.98 -1.48
C LYS A 105 -11.91 -3.21 -1.60
N THR A 106 -12.01 -2.04 -2.24
CA THR A 106 -10.86 -1.20 -2.58
C THR A 106 -10.09 -0.77 -1.34
N ASP A 107 -10.79 -0.45 -0.27
CA ASP A 107 -10.25 -0.12 1.04
C ASP A 107 -9.44 -1.26 1.66
N GLU A 108 -9.93 -2.51 1.61
CA GLU A 108 -9.22 -3.69 2.10
C GLU A 108 -7.97 -4.01 1.27
N CYS A 109 -8.04 -3.79 -0.04
CA CYS A 109 -6.87 -3.90 -0.91
C CYS A 109 -5.80 -2.87 -0.55
N ILE A 110 -6.21 -1.64 -0.30
CA ILE A 110 -5.33 -0.56 0.12
C ILE A 110 -4.77 -0.83 1.52
N GLU A 111 -5.54 -1.43 2.43
CA GLU A 111 -5.05 -1.84 3.74
C GLU A 111 -3.85 -2.80 3.65
N VAL A 112 -3.90 -3.77 2.73
CA VAL A 112 -2.75 -4.66 2.46
C VAL A 112 -1.58 -3.87 1.87
N LEU A 113 -1.82 -2.94 0.95
CA LEU A 113 -0.76 -2.10 0.39
C LEU A 113 -0.10 -1.22 1.48
N CYS A 114 -0.89 -0.64 2.38
CA CYS A 114 -0.39 0.11 3.54
C CYS A 114 0.50 -0.78 4.42
N GLY A 115 0.07 -2.01 4.68
CA GLY A 115 0.89 -3.00 5.38
C GLY A 115 2.22 -3.25 4.67
N ILE A 116 2.18 -3.51 3.36
CA ILE A 116 3.38 -3.76 2.55
C ILE A 116 4.36 -2.58 2.67
N LEU A 117 3.86 -1.35 2.48
CA LEU A 117 4.69 -0.16 2.61
C LEU A 117 5.24 0.01 4.02
N GLN A 118 4.44 -0.28 5.06
CA GLN A 118 4.91 -0.25 6.44
C GLN A 118 6.06 -1.23 6.65
N GLY A 119 5.94 -2.47 6.17
CA GLY A 119 6.98 -3.51 6.31
C GLY A 119 8.25 -3.20 5.51
N VAL A 120 8.12 -2.52 4.38
CA VAL A 120 9.27 -2.07 3.59
C VAL A 120 10.00 -0.93 4.29
N TYR A 121 9.28 0.13 4.65
CA TYR A 121 9.91 1.37 5.09
C TYR A 121 10.21 1.43 6.58
N CYS A 122 9.70 0.52 7.43
CA CYS A 122 9.90 0.57 8.88
C CYS A 122 11.38 0.59 9.32
N CYS A 123 12.31 0.10 8.49
CA CYS A 123 13.72 0.04 8.81
C CYS A 123 14.55 1.25 8.32
N VAL A 124 13.95 2.17 7.55
CA VAL A 124 14.68 3.29 6.91
C VAL A 124 14.06 4.66 7.18
N VAL A 125 12.99 4.72 7.97
CA VAL A 125 12.33 5.98 8.34
C VAL A 125 12.91 6.56 9.62
N LYS A 126 13.06 7.89 9.65
CA LYS A 126 13.60 8.64 10.80
C LYS A 126 12.59 8.81 11.93
N GLN A 127 11.31 8.82 11.58
CA GLN A 127 10.17 9.02 12.45
C GLN A 127 9.25 7.82 12.29
N ASP A 128 8.36 7.59 13.25
CA ASP A 128 7.33 6.56 13.15
C ASP A 128 6.32 6.93 12.05
N VAL A 129 6.72 6.69 10.79
CA VAL A 129 5.89 6.92 9.61
C VAL A 129 4.86 5.81 9.53
N VAL A 130 3.60 6.20 9.39
CA VAL A 130 2.45 5.29 9.31
C VAL A 130 1.80 5.43 7.94
N PHE A 131 1.49 4.29 7.34
CA PHE A 131 0.67 4.18 6.14
C PHE A 131 -0.74 3.76 6.54
N GLU A 132 -1.76 4.51 6.12
CA GLU A 132 -3.15 4.21 6.43
C GLU A 132 -4.08 4.42 5.22
N VAL A 133 -5.20 3.72 5.21
CA VAL A 133 -6.25 3.92 4.21
C VAL A 133 -6.85 5.33 4.41
N GLY A 134 -6.75 6.17 3.39
CA GLY A 134 -7.35 7.49 3.35
C GLY A 134 -8.50 7.58 2.35
N LEU A 135 -9.35 8.60 2.52
CA LEU A 135 -10.39 8.97 1.56
C LEU A 135 -10.24 10.46 1.23
N ARG A 136 -10.07 10.80 -0.05
CA ARG A 136 -9.93 12.18 -0.51
C ARG A 136 -10.75 12.41 -1.76
N LYS A 137 -11.63 13.42 -1.74
CA LYS A 137 -12.57 13.70 -2.86
C LYS A 137 -13.34 12.45 -3.33
N SER A 138 -13.75 11.61 -2.39
CA SER A 138 -14.44 10.33 -2.63
C SER A 138 -13.61 9.22 -3.29
N GLU A 139 -12.29 9.39 -3.39
CA GLU A 139 -11.37 8.36 -3.88
C GLU A 139 -10.54 7.80 -2.72
N TYR A 140 -10.38 6.47 -2.71
CA TYR A 140 -9.47 5.84 -1.76
C TYR A 140 -8.01 6.13 -2.13
N CYS A 141 -7.21 6.38 -1.11
CA CYS A 141 -5.80 6.72 -1.24
C CYS A 141 -5.00 6.11 -0.08
N ILE A 142 -3.69 6.15 -0.17
CA ILE A 142 -2.81 5.86 0.97
C ILE A 142 -2.44 7.20 1.58
N ALA A 143 -2.76 7.40 2.85
CA ALA A 143 -2.27 8.53 3.62
C ALA A 143 -0.97 8.13 4.34
N VAL A 144 0.01 9.03 4.31
CA VAL A 144 1.32 8.82 4.94
C VAL A 144 1.52 9.91 5.98
N ARG A 145 1.72 9.52 7.24
CA ARG A 145 1.76 10.45 8.37
C ARG A 145 2.85 10.05 9.35
N THR A 146 3.16 10.93 10.28
CA THR A 146 3.87 10.54 11.51
C THR A 146 2.88 9.98 12.54
N GLU A 147 3.31 9.12 13.46
CA GLU A 147 2.43 8.61 14.54
C GLU A 147 1.77 9.71 15.36
N ASN A 148 2.47 10.84 15.55
CA ASN A 148 1.96 12.01 16.28
C ASN A 148 0.80 12.72 15.54
N GLU A 149 0.65 12.50 14.24
CA GLU A 149 -0.40 13.07 13.39
C GLU A 149 -1.51 12.07 13.07
N ARG A 150 -1.46 10.88 13.68
CA ARG A 150 -2.50 9.86 13.52
C ARG A 150 -3.81 10.42 14.07
N LYS A 151 -4.76 10.69 13.16
CA LYS A 151 -6.14 10.99 13.56
C LYS A 151 -6.84 9.66 13.84
N GLU A 152 -7.74 9.64 14.81
CA GLU A 152 -8.57 8.45 15.06
C GLU A 152 -9.20 7.95 13.75
N PRO A 153 -9.32 6.62 13.57
CA PRO A 153 -9.94 6.08 12.37
C PRO A 153 -11.35 6.68 12.23
N VAL A 154 -11.65 7.22 11.05
CA VAL A 154 -13.04 7.57 10.70
C VAL A 154 -13.79 6.25 10.61
N ILE A 155 -14.39 5.83 11.74
CA ILE A 155 -15.37 4.78 11.78
C ILE A 155 -16.52 5.29 10.92
N ILE A 156 -16.60 4.79 9.68
CA ILE A 156 -17.81 4.94 8.89
C ILE A 156 -18.84 4.11 9.63
N GLY A 157 -19.63 4.80 10.46
CA GLY A 157 -20.78 4.22 11.13
C GLY A 157 -21.65 3.56 10.08
N MET A 158 -21.89 2.26 10.27
CA MET A 158 -23.07 1.62 9.72
C MET A 158 -24.28 2.31 10.35
N ASN A 159 -24.79 3.37 9.72
CA ASN A 159 -26.20 3.71 9.85
C ASN A 159 -26.90 2.60 9.02
N GLY A 160 -27.54 1.59 9.60
CA GLY A 160 -28.47 1.70 10.72
C GLY A 160 -29.81 2.14 10.13
N ILE A 161 -30.55 1.15 9.60
CA ILE A 161 -32.01 1.00 9.63
C ILE A 161 -32.83 2.29 9.57
N GLU A 162 -33.50 2.53 8.44
CA GLU A 162 -34.97 2.69 8.36
C GLU A 162 -35.49 1.98 7.11
#